data_AF-A0A3B9KWS8-F1
#
_entry.id   AF-A0A3B9KWS8-F1
#
_cell.length_a   1.000
_cell.length_b   1.000
_cell.length_c   1.000
_cell.angle_alpha   90.00
_cell.angle_beta   90.00
_cell.angle_gamma   90.00
#
_symmetry.space_group_name_H-M   'P 1'
#
loop_
_entity.id
_entity.type
_entity.pdbx_description
1 polymer ?
#
loop_
_entity_poly.entity_id
_entity_poly.type
_entity_poly.pdbx_seq_one_letter_code
_entity_poly.pdbx_strand_id
1 'polypeptide(L)' 'MATPASSIVPILMCGGSGTRLWPLSRKSYPKQFVPLVGPTSLFQASAK' A
#
# COMPACT_ATOMS: atom_id res chain seq x y z
N MET A 1 2.21 -18.86 -33.92
CA MET A 1 1.19 -18.61 -32.88
C MET A 1 1.94 -18.19 -31.63
N ALA A 2 1.82 -16.93 -31.20
CA ALA A 2 2.53 -16.42 -30.02
C ALA A 2 1.84 -16.96 -28.75
N THR A 3 2.60 -17.67 -27.93
CA THR A 3 2.19 -18.05 -26.57
C THR A 3 1.97 -16.78 -25.76
N PRO A 4 0.83 -16.58 -25.07
CA PRO A 4 0.71 -15.45 -24.16
C PRO A 4 1.75 -15.63 -23.07
N ALA A 5 2.67 -14.67 -22.95
CA ALA A 5 3.57 -14.61 -21.81
C ALA A 5 2.72 -14.69 -20.53
N SER A 6 3.07 -15.60 -19.62
CA SER A 6 2.36 -15.83 -18.37
C SER A 6 2.19 -14.50 -17.63
N SER A 7 0.98 -13.94 -17.64
CA SER A 7 0.71 -12.63 -17.04
C SER A 7 0.85 -12.72 -15.52
N ILE A 8 1.86 -12.06 -14.95
CA ILE A 8 2.04 -11.96 -13.51
C ILE A 8 1.18 -10.79 -13.01
N VAL A 9 0.27 -11.07 -12.08
CA VAL A 9 -0.59 -10.05 -11.45
C VAL A 9 -0.10 -9.81 -10.03
N PRO A 10 0.61 -8.70 -9.75
CA PRO A 10 1.02 -8.36 -8.40
C PRO A 10 -0.20 -7.95 -7.57
N ILE A 11 -0.33 -8.52 -6.36
CA ILE A 11 -1.39 -8.18 -5.41
C ILE A 11 -0.78 -7.50 -4.20
N LEU A 12 -1.20 -6.25 -3.94
CA LEU A 12 -0.80 -5.50 -2.76
C LEU A 12 -1.86 -5.62 -1.68
N MET A 13 -1.53 -6.35 -0.61
CA MET A 13 -2.41 -6.48 0.55
C MET A 13 -2.41 -5.19 1.37
N CYS A 14 -3.49 -4.40 1.26
CA CYS A 14 -3.66 -3.15 1.98
C CYS A 14 -4.68 -3.31 3.11
N GLY A 15 -4.20 -3.45 4.35
CA GLY A 15 -5.08 -3.66 5.50
C GLY A 15 -4.43 -3.39 6.85
N GLY A 16 -5.24 -3.55 7.90
CA GLY A 16 -4.87 -3.26 9.29
C GLY A 16 -5.29 -1.85 9.73
N SER A 17 -5.80 -1.73 10.95
CA SER A 17 -6.32 -0.47 11.52
C SER A 17 -5.23 0.54 11.92
N GLY A 18 -3.97 0.12 11.98
CA GLY A 18 -2.83 0.99 12.30
C GLY A 18 -2.90 1.60 13.70
N THR A 19 -3.55 0.93 14.66
CA THR A 19 -3.79 1.47 16.02
C THR A 19 -2.52 1.89 16.77
N ARG A 20 -1.36 1.28 16.49
CA ARG A 20 -0.05 1.65 17.05
C ARG A 20 0.44 3.03 16.61
N LEU A 21 -0.11 3.57 15.52
CA LEU A 21 0.22 4.87 14.95
C LEU A 21 -0.86 5.91 15.26
N TRP A 22 -1.76 5.66 16.21
CA TRP A 22 -2.67 6.70 16.68
C TRP A 22 -1.86 7.87 17.29
N PRO A 23 -2.23 9.14 17.06
CA PRO A 23 -3.44 9.65 16.40
C PRO A 23 -3.34 9.76 14.87
N LEU A 24 -2.18 9.47 14.30
CA LEU A 24 -1.86 9.65 12.89
C LEU A 24 -2.57 8.62 11.99
N SER A 25 -2.78 7.39 12.44
CA SER A 25 -3.66 6.41 11.77
C SER A 25 -5.03 6.37 12.45
N ARG A 26 -6.09 6.62 11.67
CA ARG A 26 -7.49 6.57 12.09
C ARG A 26 -8.29 5.73 11.10
N LYS A 27 -9.52 5.31 11.46
CA LYS A 27 -10.42 4.60 10.52
C LYS A 27 -10.61 5.39 9.21
N SER A 28 -10.74 6.70 9.29
CA SER A 28 -10.89 7.60 8.13
C SER A 28 -9.57 7.97 7.46
N TYR A 29 -8.42 7.65 8.07
CA TYR A 29 -7.10 7.98 7.55
C TYR A 29 -6.12 6.82 7.79
N PRO A 30 -6.15 5.78 6.93
CA PRO A 30 -5.37 4.56 7.14
C PRO A 30 -3.87 4.77 6.93
N LYS A 31 -3.04 4.06 7.72
CA LYS A 31 -1.57 4.15 7.67
C LYS A 31 -0.95 4.03 6.28
N GLN A 32 -1.52 3.19 5.40
CA GLN A 32 -0.95 2.93 4.08
C GLN A 32 -0.94 4.16 3.17
N PHE A 33 -1.82 5.14 3.41
CA PHE A 33 -1.89 6.36 2.63
C PHE A 33 -1.12 7.53 3.26
N VAL A 34 -0.50 7.31 4.43
CA VAL A 34 0.28 8.34 5.12
C VAL A 34 1.74 8.28 4.66
N PRO A 35 2.37 9.43 4.37
CA PRO A 35 3.81 9.51 4.10
C PRO A 35 4.60 9.40 5.40
N LEU A 36 4.76 8.16 5.87
CA LEU A 36 5.48 7.86 7.12
C LEU A 36 7.01 7.88 6.94
N VAL A 37 7.49 7.48 5.77
CA VAL A 37 8.91 7.41 5.43
C VAL A 37 9.12 8.20 4.15
N GLY A 38 9.50 9.47 4.31
CA GLY A 38 9.75 10.37 3.19
C GLY A 38 8.48 10.98 2.58
N PRO A 39 8.52 11.40 1.31
CA PRO A 39 7.48 12.25 0.72
C PRO A 39 6.27 11.50 0.15
N THR A 40 6.37 10.17 -0.05
CA THR A 40 5.31 9.36 -0.67
C THR A 40 4.60 8.49 0.35
N SER A 41 3.34 8.14 0.10
CA SER A 41 2.63 7.19 0.95
C SER A 41 3.26 5.80 0.91
N LEU A 42 3.06 5.00 1.97
CA LEU A 42 3.51 3.61 1.99
C LEU A 42 2.95 2.82 0.80
N PHE A 43 1.70 3.07 0.42
CA PHE A 43 1.06 2.45 -0.73
C PHE A 43 1.79 2.77 -2.04
N GLN A 44 2.11 4.04 -2.28
CA GLN A 44 2.88 4.47 -3.45
C GLN A 44 4.29 3.89 -3.46
N ALA A 45 4.92 3.76 -2.29
CA ALA A 45 6.24 3.17 -2.17
C ALA A 45 6.25 1.66 -2.49
N SER A 46 5.18 0.93 -2.14
CA SER A 46 5.06 -0.51 -2.43
C SER A 46 4.59 -0.85 -3.85
N ALA A 47 3.97 0.10 -4.55
CA ALA A 47 3.46 -0.09 -5.91
C ALA A 47 4.44 0.32 -7.02
N LYS A 48 5.59 0.89 -6.66
CA LYS A 48 6.71 1.14 -7.58
C LYS A 48 7.51 -0.12 -7.81
#